data_AF-A0A392PI48-F1
#
_entry.id   AF-A0A392PI48-F1
#
_cell.length_a   1.000
_cell.length_b   1.000
_cell.length_c   1.000
_cell.angle_alpha   90.00
_cell.angle_beta   90.00
_cell.angle_gamma   90.00
#
_symmetry.space_group_name_H-M   'P 1'
#
loop_
_entity.id
_entity.type
_entity.pdbx_description
1 polymer ?
#
loop_
_entity_poly.entity_id
_entity_poly.type
_entity_poly.pdbx_seq_one_letter_code
_entity_poly.pdbx_strand_id
1 'polypeptide(L)'
;DDSDNDTSIYSSLPDGFSKPLTISVPLTIVGLNYFFSDYSEGLQCQQGLAFQIQVQRGIGLPPSLNQPPPPPYIEPPGPNSAESPSVTLPQTPNSGAFANRADGCVAIYGLGVAL
;
A
#
# COMPACT_ATOMS: atom_id res chain seq x y z
N ASP A 1 -22.82 -12.64 28.09
CA ASP A 1 -22.02 -13.85 27.90
C ASP A 1 -21.02 -13.48 26.83
N ASP A 2 -19.81 -13.11 27.26
CA ASP A 2 -18.72 -12.61 26.41
C ASP A 2 -17.66 -13.71 26.21
N SER A 3 -18.11 -14.97 26.28
CA SER A 3 -17.26 -16.16 26.17
C SER A 3 -17.24 -16.75 24.76
N ASP A 4 -18.02 -16.19 23.84
CA ASP A 4 -18.00 -16.58 22.44
C ASP A 4 -16.72 -16.09 21.77
N ASN A 5 -15.97 -17.03 21.19
CA ASN A 5 -14.71 -16.80 20.49
C ASN A 5 -14.81 -15.85 19.27
N ASP A 6 -16.03 -15.47 18.91
CA ASP A 6 -16.31 -14.60 17.76
C ASP A 6 -16.37 -13.11 18.13
N THR A 7 -16.31 -12.78 19.43
CA THR A 7 -16.29 -11.38 19.92
C THR A 7 -14.88 -10.96 20.29
N SER A 8 -14.45 -9.80 19.78
CA SER A 8 -13.16 -9.20 20.11
C SER A 8 -13.37 -7.83 20.75
N ILE A 9 -12.76 -7.62 21.92
CA ILE A 9 -12.86 -6.36 22.66
C ILE A 9 -11.66 -5.48 22.31
N TYR A 10 -11.94 -4.21 22.00
CA TYR A 10 -10.94 -3.22 21.66
C TYR A 10 -10.99 -2.08 22.68
N SER A 11 -9.96 -1.98 23.53
CA SER A 11 -9.86 -0.96 24.58
C SER A 11 -8.83 0.12 24.24
N SER A 12 -9.01 1.33 24.78
CA SER A 12 -8.03 2.41 24.67
C SER A 12 -6.81 2.18 25.58
N LEU A 13 -5.71 2.87 25.26
CA LEU A 13 -4.49 2.87 26.06
C LEU A 13 -4.70 3.52 27.45
N PRO A 14 -3.77 3.33 28.40
CA PRO A 14 -3.91 3.79 29.80
C PRO A 14 -4.27 5.28 29.97
N ASP A 15 -3.93 6.10 28.99
CA ASP A 15 -4.11 7.56 28.99
C ASP A 15 -5.56 8.00 28.65
N GLY A 16 -6.45 7.04 28.44
CA GLY A 16 -7.88 7.24 28.15
C GLY A 16 -8.16 7.87 26.78
N PHE A 17 -9.30 8.55 26.67
CA PHE A 17 -9.76 9.26 25.47
C PHE A 17 -9.27 10.71 25.40
N SER A 18 -8.18 11.04 26.10
CA SER A 18 -7.60 12.40 26.11
C SER A 18 -7.04 12.82 24.74
N LYS A 19 -6.91 11.86 23.82
CA LYS A 19 -6.49 12.06 22.43
C LYS A 19 -7.39 11.24 21.49
N PRO A 20 -7.54 11.66 20.22
CA PRO A 20 -8.19 10.83 19.21
C PRO A 20 -7.49 9.48 19.10
N LEU A 21 -8.26 8.39 19.13
CA LEU A 21 -7.77 7.03 19.00
C LEU A 21 -8.31 6.41 17.70
N THR A 22 -7.41 5.80 16.95
CA THR A 22 -7.75 5.00 15.77
C THR A 22 -7.36 3.56 16.04
N ILE A 23 -8.31 2.64 15.88
CA ILE A 23 -8.11 1.21 16.07
C ILE A 23 -8.26 0.53 14.70
N SER A 24 -7.25 -0.24 14.30
CA SER A 24 -7.32 -1.06 13.09
C SER A 24 -7.99 -2.40 13.41
N VAL A 25 -9.13 -2.66 12.76
CA VAL A 25 -9.91 -3.88 12.97
C VAL A 25 -9.91 -4.71 11.68
N PRO A 26 -9.38 -5.95 11.70
CA PRO A 26 -9.32 -6.78 10.50
C PRO A 26 -10.70 -7.40 10.20
N LEU A 27 -11.11 -7.36 8.92
CA LEU A 27 -12.37 -7.94 8.44
C LEU A 27 -12.11 -9.34 7.83
N THR A 28 -11.98 -10.36 8.68
CA THR A 28 -11.59 -11.72 8.27
C THR A 28 -12.78 -12.67 8.06
N ILE A 29 -13.95 -12.33 8.59
CA ILE A 29 -15.16 -13.17 8.53
C ILE A 29 -16.12 -12.60 7.49
N VAL A 30 -16.42 -13.38 6.44
CA VAL A 30 -17.37 -13.00 5.39
C VAL A 30 -18.78 -12.98 5.95
N GLY A 31 -19.54 -11.92 5.68
CA GLY A 31 -20.90 -11.73 6.20
C GLY A 31 -21.10 -10.39 6.90
N LEU A 32 -22.21 -10.24 7.61
CA LEU A 32 -22.46 -9.09 8.48
C LEU A 32 -21.57 -9.18 9.71
N ASN A 33 -20.76 -8.14 9.93
CA ASN A 33 -19.95 -7.95 11.12
C ASN A 33 -20.50 -6.74 11.88
N TYR A 34 -20.63 -6.84 13.21
CA TYR A 34 -21.24 -5.83 14.06
C TYR A 34 -20.19 -5.18 14.97
N PHE A 35 -20.26 -3.87 15.09
CA PHE A 35 -19.35 -3.08 15.92
C PHE A 35 -20.16 -2.10 16.76
N PHE A 36 -19.90 -2.08 18.06
CA PHE A 36 -20.62 -1.22 18.99
C PHE A 36 -19.76 -0.90 20.20
N SER A 37 -20.09 0.18 20.88
CA SER A 37 -19.50 0.53 22.17
C SER A 37 -20.30 -0.09 23.30
N ASP A 38 -19.64 -0.86 24.15
CA ASP A 38 -20.16 -1.39 25.42
C ASP A 38 -20.03 -0.38 26.58
N TYR A 39 -19.41 0.78 26.33
CA TYR A 39 -19.18 1.79 27.35
C TYR A 39 -20.48 2.26 28.02
N SER A 40 -20.41 2.41 29.34
CA SER A 40 -21.55 2.81 30.18
C SER A 40 -22.76 1.87 29.98
N GLU A 41 -22.54 0.57 30.10
CA GLU A 41 -23.58 -0.46 29.95
C GLU A 41 -24.28 -0.42 28.58
N GLY A 42 -23.52 -0.09 27.53
CA GLY A 42 -24.02 0.02 26.17
C GLY A 42 -24.89 1.25 25.88
N LEU A 43 -24.92 2.27 26.75
CA LEU A 43 -25.64 3.51 26.46
C LEU A 43 -25.19 4.16 25.15
N GLN A 44 -23.88 4.12 24.85
CA GLN A 44 -23.36 4.66 23.59
C GLN A 44 -23.90 3.88 22.38
N CYS A 45 -23.96 2.54 22.46
CA CYS A 45 -24.60 1.72 21.43
C CYS A 45 -26.07 2.12 21.23
N GLN A 46 -26.83 2.29 22.30
CA GLN A 46 -28.24 2.71 22.23
C GLN A 46 -28.41 4.12 21.63
N GLN A 47 -27.42 4.97 21.80
CA GLN A 47 -27.37 6.33 21.25
C GLN A 47 -26.82 6.38 19.81
N GLY A 48 -26.56 5.24 19.18
CA GLY A 48 -26.17 5.15 17.77
C GLY A 48 -24.67 5.02 17.54
N LEU A 49 -23.85 4.84 18.58
CA LEU A 49 -22.45 4.43 18.43
C LEU A 49 -22.35 2.92 18.19
N ALA A 50 -23.00 2.49 17.11
CA ALA A 50 -23.04 1.14 16.63
C ALA A 50 -23.20 1.15 15.11
N PHE A 51 -22.52 0.24 14.42
CA PHE A 51 -22.63 0.08 12.98
C PHE A 51 -22.34 -1.36 12.57
N GLN A 52 -22.75 -1.70 11.34
CA GLN A 52 -22.48 -3.00 10.74
C GLN A 52 -21.71 -2.84 9.43
N ILE A 53 -20.86 -3.80 9.13
CA ILE A 53 -20.13 -3.89 7.87
C ILE A 53 -20.50 -5.20 7.19
N GLN A 54 -20.97 -5.12 5.94
CA GLN A 54 -21.13 -6.29 5.08
C GLN A 54 -19.79 -6.64 4.44
N VAL A 55 -19.11 -7.63 5.00
CA VAL A 55 -17.82 -8.12 4.49
C VAL A 55 -18.07 -9.07 3.33
N GLN A 56 -17.38 -8.82 2.22
CA GLN A 56 -17.37 -9.67 1.04
C GLN A 56 -15.93 -10.10 0.73
N ARG A 57 -15.78 -11.18 -0.04
CA ARG A 57 -14.46 -11.56 -0.55
C ARG A 57 -14.00 -10.51 -1.55
N GLY A 58 -12.73 -10.11 -1.45
CA GLY A 58 -12.11 -9.29 -2.49
C GLY A 58 -12.10 -10.01 -3.83
N ILE A 59 -12.12 -9.25 -4.92
CA ILE A 59 -12.08 -9.78 -6.31
C ILE A 59 -10.71 -10.36 -6.71
N GLY A 60 -9.79 -10.48 -5.75
CA GLY A 60 -8.42 -10.89 -5.97
C GLY A 60 -7.53 -9.77 -6.51
N LEU A 61 -6.31 -10.15 -6.91
CA LEU A 61 -5.39 -9.24 -7.57
C LEU A 61 -5.90 -8.91 -8.98
N PRO A 62 -5.68 -7.67 -9.47
CA PRO A 62 -5.98 -7.35 -10.86
C PRO A 62 -5.16 -8.23 -11.80
N PRO A 63 -5.63 -8.53 -13.03
CA PRO A 63 -4.94 -9.42 -13.96
C PRO A 63 -3.48 -9.03 -14.25
N SER A 64 -3.15 -7.73 -14.21
CA SER A 64 -1.78 -7.22 -14.37
C SER A 64 -0.81 -7.68 -13.27
N LEU A 65 -1.33 -8.06 -12.10
CA LEU A 65 -0.57 -8.56 -10.96
C LEU A 65 -0.73 -10.08 -10.76
N ASN A 66 -1.52 -10.77 -11.59
CA ASN A 66 -1.49 -12.22 -11.70
C ASN A 66 -0.28 -12.67 -12.51
N GLN A 67 0.91 -12.26 -12.08
CA GLN A 67 2.15 -12.77 -12.67
C GLN A 67 2.30 -14.24 -12.29
N PRO A 68 2.74 -15.10 -13.23
CA PRO A 68 3.15 -16.44 -12.87
C PRO A 68 4.22 -16.35 -11.78
N PRO A 69 4.28 -17.32 -10.86
CA PRO A 69 5.35 -17.38 -9.88
C PRO A 69 6.70 -17.23 -10.62
N PRO A 70 7.65 -16.45 -10.08
CA PRO A 70 8.94 -16.28 -10.71
C PRO A 70 9.57 -17.65 -10.98
N PRO A 71 10.27 -17.82 -12.12
CA PRO A 71 10.93 -19.08 -12.42
C PRO A 71 11.90 -19.45 -11.29
N PRO A 72 12.20 -20.75 -11.08
CA PRO A 72 13.20 -21.17 -10.13
C PRO A 72 14.50 -20.38 -10.34
N TYR A 73 15.09 -19.91 -9.24
CA TYR A 73 16.34 -19.16 -9.31
C TYR A 73 17.42 -20.01 -9.97
N ILE A 74 18.11 -19.42 -10.96
CA ILE A 74 19.32 -19.99 -11.57
C ILE A 74 20.45 -19.02 -11.24
N GLU A 75 21.52 -19.55 -10.64
CA GLU A 75 22.71 -18.75 -10.34
C GLU A 75 23.33 -18.24 -11.65
N PRO A 76 23.61 -16.93 -11.77
CA PRO A 76 24.21 -16.39 -12.99
C PRO A 76 25.58 -17.02 -13.26
N PRO A 77 25.99 -17.12 -14.54
CA PRO A 77 27.32 -17.62 -14.88
C PRO A 77 28.39 -16.83 -14.14
N GLY A 78 29.26 -17.53 -13.43
CA GLY A 78 30.40 -16.93 -12.76
C GLY A 78 31.35 -16.24 -13.76
N PRO A 79 32.31 -15.43 -13.28
CA PRO A 79 33.22 -14.60 -14.09
C PRO A 79 34.11 -15.36 -15.10
N ASN A 80 34.01 -16.70 -15.17
CA ASN A 80 34.76 -17.53 -16.10
C ASN A 80 34.01 -17.79 -17.43
N SER A 81 32.76 -17.34 -17.57
CA SER A 81 32.01 -17.39 -18.83
C SER A 81 32.12 -16.06 -19.58
N ALA A 82 33.30 -15.80 -20.14
CA ALA A 82 33.53 -14.65 -21.00
C ALA A 82 32.94 -14.89 -22.40
N GLU A 83 31.68 -14.48 -22.59
CA GLU A 83 31.20 -14.09 -23.92
C GLU A 83 30.52 -12.73 -23.78
N SER A 84 31.34 -11.67 -23.77
CA SER A 84 30.83 -10.31 -23.92
C SER A 84 30.29 -10.15 -25.34
N PRO A 85 29.06 -9.66 -25.55
CA PRO A 85 28.58 -9.36 -26.89
C PRO A 85 29.46 -8.28 -27.51
N SER A 86 29.91 -8.53 -28.75
CA SER A 86 30.72 -7.56 -29.50
C SER A 86 29.87 -6.33 -29.82
N VAL A 87 30.19 -5.18 -29.20
CA VAL A 87 29.59 -3.89 -29.53
C VAL A 87 30.34 -3.29 -30.71
N THR A 88 29.77 -3.39 -31.92
CA THR A 88 30.24 -2.62 -33.08
C THR A 88 29.85 -1.16 -32.91
N LEU A 89 30.81 -0.30 -32.58
CA LEU A 89 30.63 1.15 -32.57
C LEU A 89 30.58 1.67 -34.02
N PRO A 90 29.49 2.35 -34.45
CA PRO A 90 29.51 3.06 -35.73
C PRO A 90 30.47 4.25 -35.66
N GLN A 91 31.43 4.29 -36.59
CA GLN A 91 32.35 5.41 -36.77
C GLN A 91 31.60 6.68 -37.17
N THR A 92 31.93 7.77 -36.49
CA THR A 92 31.38 9.12 -36.70
C THR A 92 31.88 9.73 -38.01
N PRO A 93 30.99 10.21 -38.92
CA PRO A 93 31.38 11.18 -39.93
C PRO A 93 31.18 12.59 -39.38
N ASN A 94 32.27 13.35 -39.30
CA ASN A 94 32.24 14.80 -39.14
C ASN A 94 31.52 15.46 -40.33
N SER A 95 30.41 16.16 -40.10
CA SER A 95 30.16 17.49 -40.68
C SER A 95 28.88 18.08 -40.09
N GLY A 96 28.93 19.38 -39.79
CA GLY A 96 27.97 20.05 -38.92
C GLY A 96 26.66 20.46 -39.57
N ALA A 97 25.68 20.76 -38.72
CA ALA A 97 24.67 21.79 -38.91
C ALA A 97 23.94 22.01 -37.57
N PHE A 98 23.90 23.25 -37.13
CA PHE A 98 23.20 23.70 -35.93
C PHE A 98 21.69 23.66 -36.19
N ALA A 99 20.91 23.08 -35.27
CA ALA A 99 19.49 23.39 -35.15
C ALA A 99 19.08 23.29 -33.68
N ASN A 100 18.80 24.46 -33.09
CA ASN A 100 18.18 24.58 -31.78
C ASN A 100 16.75 24.02 -31.81
N ARG A 101 16.40 23.18 -30.84
CA ARG A 101 15.02 23.12 -30.37
C ARG A 101 15.01 22.80 -28.88
N ALA A 102 14.66 23.81 -28.10
CA ALA A 102 14.40 23.72 -26.69
C ALA A 102 13.14 22.88 -26.44
N ASP A 103 13.19 22.03 -25.43
CA ASP A 103 12.06 21.79 -24.54
C ASP A 103 12.61 21.35 -23.19
N GLY A 104 12.74 22.32 -22.30
CA GLY A 104 13.10 22.10 -20.90
C GLY A 104 11.85 21.95 -20.06
N CYS A 105 11.83 20.91 -19.22
CA CYS A 105 11.00 20.89 -18.01
C CYS A 105 11.95 20.85 -16.81
N VAL A 106 12.19 22.02 -16.22
CA VAL A 106 12.80 22.16 -14.89
C VAL A 106 11.67 22.48 -13.93
N ALA A 107 11.48 21.65 -12.90
CA ALA A 107 10.62 21.94 -11.76
C ALA A 107 11.49 21.94 -10.50
N ILE A 108 11.63 23.11 -9.87
CA ILE A 108 12.27 23.28 -8.56
C ILE A 108 11.18 23.47 -7.52
N TYR A 109 11.24 22.68 -6.45
CA TYR A 109 10.32 22.72 -5.32
C TYR A 109 10.69 23.80 -4.30
N GLY A 110 9.66 24.46 -3.77
CA GLY A 110 9.58 24.81 -2.35
C GLY A 110 10.03 26.21 -1.95
N LEU A 111 9.06 27.06 -1.61
CA LEU A 111 9.25 28.08 -0.58
C LEU A 111 7.99 28.15 0.29
N GLY A 112 8.13 27.74 1.55
CA GLY A 112 7.12 27.99 2.57
C GLY A 112 7.24 29.42 3.10
N VAL A 113 6.10 30.02 3.43
CA VAL A 113 6.03 31.11 4.40
C VAL A 113 4.79 30.88 5.25
N ALA A 114 5.04 30.68 6.55
CA ALA A 114 4.06 30.83 7.60
C ALA A 114 3.74 32.31 7.79
N LEU A 115 2.47 32.63 7.94
CA LEU A 115 1.93 33.73 8.76
C LEU A 115 0.45 33.45 9.04
#